data_AF-A0A7S0KN52-F1
#
_entry.id   AF-A0A7S0KN52-F1
#
_cell.length_a   1.000
_cell.length_b   1.000
_cell.length_c   1.000
_cell.angle_alpha   90.00
_cell.angle_beta   90.00
_cell.angle_gamma   90.00
#
_symmetry.space_group_name_H-M   'P 1'
#
loop_
_entity.id
_entity.type
_entity.pdbx_description
1 polymer ?
#
loop_
_entity_poly.entity_id
_entity_poly.type
_entity_poly.pdbx_seq_one_letter_code
_entity_poly.pdbx_strand_id
1 'polypeptide(L)'
;SFNQDIGGWVYSASSFNQDIGSWNTALVTDMSNMFSGASSFNQGIGSWNTAQVTDMSSMFHATEYYTESGTWHGARIKFNQDIGSWNTAQVTDMSGMFSGASSFFQPYLGSMFPGASSFYADIGSWNT
;
A
#
# COMPACT_ATOMS: atom_id res chain seq x y z
N SER A 1 29.09 -8.25 -20.90
CA SER A 1 27.78 -7.56 -20.91
C SER A 1 27.15 -7.74 -19.54
N PHE A 2 27.23 -6.71 -18.71
CA PHE A 2 26.71 -6.73 -17.34
C PHE A 2 25.57 -5.73 -17.30
N ASN A 3 24.31 -6.20 -17.39
CA ASN A 3 23.10 -5.56 -16.85
C ASN A 3 21.83 -6.25 -17.41
N GLN A 4 21.46 -7.44 -16.92
CA GLN A 4 20.20 -8.09 -17.33
C GLN A 4 19.32 -8.61 -16.19
N ASP A 5 19.73 -8.65 -14.91
CA ASP A 5 18.90 -9.38 -13.92
C ASP A 5 18.65 -8.70 -12.55
N ILE A 6 18.94 -7.40 -12.41
CA ILE A 6 18.36 -6.63 -11.29
C ILE A 6 16.83 -6.51 -11.41
N GLY A 7 16.26 -6.75 -12.60
CA GLY A 7 14.81 -6.70 -12.83
C GLY A 7 14.04 -7.87 -12.21
N GLY A 8 14.58 -9.09 -12.21
CA GLY A 8 13.81 -10.30 -11.85
C GLY A 8 13.23 -10.29 -10.42
N TRP A 9 13.93 -9.66 -9.48
CA TRP A 9 13.50 -9.60 -8.07
C TRP A 9 12.45 -8.51 -7.81
N VAL A 10 12.45 -7.42 -8.58
CA VAL A 10 11.49 -6.31 -8.45
C VAL A 10 10.14 -6.67 -9.12
N TYR A 11 10.15 -7.49 -10.16
CA TYR A 11 8.92 -7.93 -10.84
C TYR A 11 8.12 -9.00 -10.07
N SER A 12 8.78 -9.79 -9.21
CA SER A 12 8.11 -10.92 -8.55
C SER A 12 7.14 -10.45 -7.45
N ALA A 13 7.59 -9.56 -6.55
CA ALA A 13 6.74 -9.00 -5.49
C ALA A 13 5.58 -8.14 -6.04
N SER A 14 5.83 -7.38 -7.11
CA SER A 14 4.80 -6.55 -7.75
C SER A 14 3.66 -7.34 -8.40
N SER A 15 3.88 -8.63 -8.70
CA SER A 15 2.90 -9.51 -9.34
C SER A 15 2.03 -10.34 -8.37
N PHE A 16 2.34 -10.33 -7.07
CA PHE A 16 1.61 -11.14 -6.10
C PHE A 16 0.13 -10.70 -6.00
N ASN A 17 -0.78 -11.63 -6.28
CA ASN A 17 -2.23 -11.40 -6.27
C ASN A 17 -3.01 -12.70 -6.01
N GLN A 18 -2.50 -13.56 -5.11
CA GLN A 18 -3.13 -14.83 -4.78
C GLN A 18 -4.24 -14.64 -3.75
N ASP A 19 -5.32 -15.44 -3.85
CA ASP A 19 -6.39 -15.43 -2.85
C ASP A 19 -5.88 -15.95 -1.50
N ILE A 20 -5.93 -15.07 -0.50
CA ILE A 20 -5.48 -15.29 0.87
C ILE A 20 -6.54 -14.85 1.89
N GLY A 21 -7.77 -14.61 1.44
CA GLY A 21 -8.84 -14.12 2.33
C GLY A 21 -9.24 -15.12 3.43
N SER A 22 -8.90 -16.39 3.24
CA SER A 22 -9.19 -17.50 4.18
C SER A 22 -8.08 -17.76 5.21
N TRP A 23 -6.99 -16.99 5.20
CA TRP A 23 -5.89 -17.19 6.14
C TRP A 23 -6.34 -16.90 7.59
N ASN A 24 -5.89 -17.73 8.52
CA ASN A 24 -6.09 -17.50 9.94
C ASN A 24 -5.01 -16.56 10.47
N THR A 25 -5.36 -15.31 10.72
CA THR A 25 -4.45 -14.27 11.21
C THR A 25 -4.57 -13.98 12.71
N ALA A 26 -5.35 -14.77 13.46
CA ALA A 26 -5.74 -14.44 14.84
C ALA A 26 -4.58 -14.31 15.84
N LEU A 27 -3.41 -14.86 15.51
CA LEU A 27 -2.20 -14.81 16.35
C LEU A 27 -1.09 -13.94 15.75
N VAL A 28 -1.34 -13.32 14.59
CA VAL A 28 -0.35 -12.48 13.93
C VAL A 28 -0.22 -11.16 14.69
N THR A 29 1.01 -10.84 15.09
CA THR A 29 1.34 -9.58 15.78
C THR A 29 2.00 -8.57 14.87
N ASP A 30 2.62 -9.00 13.78
CA ASP A 30 3.36 -8.18 12.83
C ASP A 30 2.85 -8.42 11.42
N MET A 31 2.27 -7.38 10.81
CA MET A 31 1.83 -7.34 9.41
C MET A 31 2.62 -6.29 8.60
N SER A 32 3.73 -5.79 9.15
CA SER A 32 4.56 -4.78 8.50
C SER A 32 5.06 -5.27 7.14
N ASN A 33 5.08 -4.37 6.17
CA ASN A 33 5.58 -4.60 4.80
C ASN A 33 4.94 -5.76 4.02
N MET A 34 3.88 -6.40 4.52
CA MET A 34 3.33 -7.64 3.96
C MET A 34 2.95 -7.53 2.47
N PHE A 35 2.50 -6.34 2.04
CA PHE A 35 2.15 -6.03 0.65
C PHE A 35 2.91 -4.81 0.10
N SER A 36 4.06 -4.49 0.70
CA SER A 36 4.92 -3.41 0.22
C SER A 36 5.37 -3.70 -1.21
N GLY A 37 5.07 -2.77 -2.13
CA GLY A 37 5.36 -2.90 -3.56
C GLY A 37 4.51 -3.94 -4.32
N ALA A 38 3.54 -4.61 -3.68
CA ALA A 38 2.65 -5.58 -4.32
C ALA A 38 1.57 -4.89 -5.17
N SER A 39 1.99 -4.23 -6.26
CA SER A 39 1.14 -3.36 -7.08
C SER A 39 -0.06 -4.05 -7.73
N SER A 40 0.00 -5.36 -7.90
CA SER A 40 -1.09 -6.17 -8.45
C SER A 40 -2.05 -6.72 -7.40
N PHE A 41 -1.72 -6.65 -6.11
CA PHE A 41 -2.53 -7.25 -5.05
C PHE A 41 -3.84 -6.47 -4.86
N ASN A 42 -4.98 -7.16 -4.97
CA ASN A 42 -6.29 -6.58 -4.69
C ASN A 42 -7.31 -7.62 -4.18
N GLN A 43 -6.86 -8.60 -3.40
CA GLN A 43 -7.73 -9.66 -2.88
C GLN A 43 -8.42 -9.24 -1.59
N GLY A 44 -9.61 -9.79 -1.35
CA GLY A 44 -10.42 -9.48 -0.17
C GLY A 44 -9.78 -10.00 1.12
N ILE A 45 -9.37 -9.09 1.99
CA ILE A 45 -8.75 -9.38 3.30
C ILE A 45 -9.47 -8.71 4.48
N GLY A 46 -10.66 -8.14 4.23
CA GLY A 46 -11.49 -7.54 5.28
C GLY A 46 -11.97 -8.52 6.36
N SER A 47 -11.91 -9.83 6.10
CA SER A 47 -12.25 -10.88 7.05
C SER A 47 -11.14 -11.21 8.05
N TRP A 48 -9.94 -10.65 7.88
CA TRP A 48 -8.81 -10.96 8.75
C TRP A 48 -9.04 -10.47 10.19
N ASN A 49 -8.60 -11.28 11.15
CA ASN A 49 -8.58 -10.90 12.54
C ASN A 49 -7.25 -10.17 12.83
N THR A 50 -7.33 -8.86 13.09
CA THR A 50 -6.16 -8.01 13.38
C THR A 50 -6.03 -7.64 14.86
N ALA A 51 -6.82 -8.25 15.75
CA ALA A 51 -6.92 -7.82 17.15
C ALA A 51 -5.64 -8.00 17.98
N GLN A 52 -4.67 -8.79 17.49
CA GLN A 52 -3.37 -8.99 18.14
C GLN A 52 -2.22 -8.24 17.42
N VAL A 53 -2.51 -7.56 16.32
CA VAL A 53 -1.50 -6.88 15.51
C VAL A 53 -1.02 -5.63 16.23
N THR A 54 0.30 -5.49 16.35
CA THR A 54 0.98 -4.34 16.93
C THR A 54 1.69 -3.49 15.86
N ASP A 55 2.07 -4.08 14.73
CA ASP A 55 2.78 -3.38 13.65
C ASP A 55 2.09 -3.61 12.29
N MET A 56 1.69 -2.51 11.64
CA MET A 56 1.14 -2.45 10.28
C MET A 56 1.95 -1.49 9.39
N SER A 57 3.15 -1.11 9.82
CA SER A 57 4.01 -0.16 9.12
C SER A 57 4.28 -0.61 7.69
N SER A 58 4.16 0.33 6.76
CA SER A 58 4.41 0.12 5.33
C SER A 58 3.69 -1.09 4.69
N MET A 59 2.61 -1.59 5.30
CA MET A 59 1.90 -2.81 4.85
C MET A 59 1.45 -2.70 3.38
N PHE A 60 0.98 -1.52 2.94
CA PHE A 60 0.60 -1.22 1.56
C PHE A 60 1.44 -0.08 0.97
N HIS A 61 2.72 -0.03 1.33
CA HIS A 61 3.64 1.00 0.84
C HIS A 61 3.88 0.86 -0.68
N ALA A 62 3.72 1.94 -1.44
CA ALA A 62 4.10 1.98 -2.84
C ALA A 62 5.53 2.52 -3.00
N THR A 63 6.32 1.87 -3.86
CA THR A 63 7.63 2.38 -4.25
C THR A 63 7.46 3.41 -5.36
N GLU A 64 7.22 4.68 -4.99
CA GLU A 64 7.28 5.81 -5.91
C GLU A 64 8.69 6.43 -5.88
N TYR A 65 9.34 6.55 -7.03
CA TYR A 65 10.54 7.34 -7.20
C TYR A 65 10.33 8.39 -8.30
N TYR A 66 10.70 9.63 -7.98
CA TYR A 66 10.61 10.74 -8.92
C TYR A 66 11.88 10.78 -9.77
N THR A 67 11.73 10.92 -11.08
CA THR A 67 12.85 11.24 -11.96
C THR A 67 12.96 12.75 -12.15
N GLU A 68 14.16 13.23 -12.47
CA GLU A 68 14.45 14.65 -12.76
C GLU A 68 13.60 15.21 -13.91
N SER A 69 13.01 14.34 -14.75
CA SER A 69 12.06 14.69 -15.80
C SER A 69 10.65 15.05 -15.30
N GLY A 70 10.41 15.06 -13.99
CA GLY A 70 9.08 15.28 -13.40
C GLY A 70 8.12 14.12 -13.63
N THR A 71 8.64 12.96 -14.01
CA THR A 71 7.84 11.76 -14.24
C THR A 71 7.90 10.87 -13.02
N TRP A 72 6.73 10.59 -12.47
CA TRP A 72 6.57 9.61 -11.41
C TRP A 72 6.80 8.21 -11.98
N HIS A 73 7.83 7.54 -11.48
CA HIS A 73 8.10 6.15 -11.81
C HIS A 73 7.89 5.33 -10.53
N GLY A 74 6.93 4.43 -10.56
CA GLY A 74 6.62 3.67 -9.35
C GLY A 74 5.40 2.80 -9.51
N ALA A 75 5.45 1.62 -8.91
CA ALA A 75 4.35 0.68 -8.95
C ALA A 75 3.32 1.10 -7.91
N ARG A 76 2.23 1.73 -8.37
CA ARG A 76 1.10 2.09 -7.50
C ARG A 76 0.43 0.84 -6.98
N ILE A 77 0.17 0.78 -5.67
CA ILE A 77 -0.65 -0.28 -5.08
C ILE A 77 -2.09 -0.10 -5.57
N LYS A 78 -2.68 -1.15 -6.15
CA LYS A 78 -4.08 -1.15 -6.63
C LYS A 78 -5.09 -1.51 -5.54
N PHE A 79 -4.61 -1.98 -4.39
CA PHE A 79 -5.44 -2.43 -3.29
C PHE A 79 -6.46 -1.36 -2.88
N ASN A 80 -7.74 -1.72 -2.94
CA ASN A 80 -8.86 -0.84 -2.61
C ASN A 80 -10.02 -1.58 -1.91
N GLN A 81 -9.73 -2.72 -1.29
CA GLN A 81 -10.74 -3.52 -0.61
C GLN A 81 -11.15 -2.89 0.73
N ASP A 82 -12.37 -3.20 1.17
CA ASP A 82 -12.86 -2.77 2.48
C ASP A 82 -12.12 -3.49 3.62
N ILE A 83 -11.59 -2.69 4.53
CA ILE A 83 -10.86 -3.10 5.74
C ILE A 83 -11.41 -2.41 7.00
N GLY A 84 -12.60 -1.80 6.92
CA GLY A 84 -13.20 -1.05 8.03
C GLY A 84 -13.55 -1.90 9.27
N SER A 85 -13.56 -3.23 9.12
CA SER A 85 -13.74 -4.21 10.20
C SER A 85 -12.47 -4.47 11.02
N TRP A 86 -11.30 -4.03 10.56
CA TRP A 86 -10.04 -4.31 11.24
C TRP A 86 -9.99 -3.64 12.61
N ASN A 87 -9.64 -4.42 13.63
CA ASN A 87 -9.36 -3.91 14.96
C ASN A 87 -7.92 -3.42 15.04
N THR A 88 -7.75 -2.11 15.25
CA THR A 88 -6.45 -1.45 15.33
C THR A 88 -6.07 -1.00 16.74
N ALA A 89 -6.83 -1.39 17.76
CA ALA A 89 -6.65 -0.91 19.13
C ALA A 89 -5.31 -1.29 19.78
N GLN A 90 -4.62 -2.30 19.25
CA GLN A 90 -3.29 -2.74 19.71
C GLN A 90 -2.15 -2.28 18.80
N VAL A 91 -2.47 -1.65 17.66
CA VAL A 91 -1.47 -1.24 16.68
C VAL A 91 -0.74 0.00 17.21
N THR A 92 0.57 -0.13 17.36
CA THR A 92 1.45 0.94 17.81
C THR A 92 2.18 1.62 16.66
N ASP A 93 2.29 0.97 15.50
CA ASP A 93 2.93 1.52 14.31
C ASP A 93 2.09 1.27 13.05
N MET A 94 1.71 2.36 12.38
CA MET A 94 1.09 2.39 11.05
C MET A 94 1.87 3.30 10.08
N SER A 95 3.12 3.62 10.44
CA SER A 95 3.95 4.55 9.68
C SER A 95 4.06 4.10 8.23
N GLY A 96 3.78 5.03 7.31
CA GLY A 96 3.86 4.79 5.88
C GLY A 96 2.95 3.67 5.34
N MET A 97 1.98 3.17 6.11
CA MET A 97 1.12 2.03 5.73
C MET A 97 0.52 2.20 4.33
N PHE A 98 0.10 3.42 3.96
CA PHE A 98 -0.44 3.77 2.65
C PHE A 98 0.40 4.82 1.89
N SER A 99 1.68 4.99 2.27
CA SER A 99 2.56 5.93 1.58
C SER A 99 2.67 5.56 0.10
N GLY A 100 2.45 6.54 -0.79
CA GLY A 100 2.42 6.33 -2.25
C GLY A 100 1.24 5.48 -2.77
N ALA A 101 0.36 4.96 -1.90
CA ALA A 101 -0.84 4.20 -2.27
C ALA A 101 -1.98 5.14 -2.73
N SER A 102 -1.72 5.86 -3.82
CA SER A 102 -2.58 6.89 -4.41
C SER A 102 -3.94 6.44 -4.94
N SER A 103 -4.18 5.11 -5.05
CA SER A 103 -5.48 4.53 -5.43
C SER A 103 -6.52 4.59 -4.30
N PHE A 104 -6.07 4.57 -3.04
CA PHE A 104 -6.94 4.61 -1.84
C PHE A 104 -7.70 5.94 -1.71
N PHE A 105 -7.23 7.00 -2.39
CA PHE A 105 -7.80 8.34 -2.35
C PHE A 105 -8.62 8.73 -3.61
N GLN A 106 -8.74 7.84 -4.60
CA GLN A 106 -9.39 8.15 -5.87
C GLN A 106 -10.90 8.48 -5.79
N PRO A 107 -11.73 7.83 -4.94
CA PRO A 107 -13.18 8.13 -4.91
C PRO A 107 -13.52 9.52 -4.39
N TYR A 108 -12.64 10.16 -3.60
CA TYR A 108 -12.92 11.42 -2.92
C TYR A 108 -12.28 12.64 -3.59
N LEU A 109 -11.27 12.46 -4.46
CA LEU A 109 -10.56 13.58 -5.09
C LEU A 109 -11.25 14.13 -6.35
N GLY A 110 -11.98 13.29 -7.09
CA GLY A 110 -12.62 13.69 -8.35
C GLY A 110 -13.76 14.71 -8.19
N SER A 111 -14.44 14.71 -7.04
CA SER A 111 -15.52 15.66 -6.73
C SER A 111 -15.05 16.86 -5.89
N MET A 112 -13.94 16.74 -5.16
CA MET A 112 -13.45 17.79 -4.27
C MET A 112 -12.57 18.82 -5.00
N PHE A 113 -11.86 18.45 -6.07
CA PHE A 113 -11.05 19.39 -6.87
C PHE A 113 -11.04 19.06 -8.38
N PRO A 114 -12.00 19.56 -9.16
CA PRO A 114 -11.99 19.41 -10.62
C PRO A 114 -10.80 20.20 -11.20
N GLY A 115 -9.71 19.51 -11.55
CA GLY A 115 -8.52 20.12 -12.17
C GLY A 115 -7.20 19.99 -11.38
N ALA A 116 -7.19 19.31 -10.24
CA ALA A 116 -5.97 19.10 -9.44
C ALA A 116 -5.06 18.00 -10.01
N SER A 117 -4.54 18.17 -11.23
CA SER A 117 -3.47 17.32 -11.76
C SER A 117 -2.09 17.59 -11.15
N SER A 118 -1.96 18.64 -10.31
CA SER A 118 -0.68 19.09 -9.74
C SER A 118 -0.63 19.15 -8.20
N PHE A 119 -1.68 18.75 -7.48
CA PHE A 119 -1.75 18.88 -6.01
C PHE A 119 -1.29 17.62 -5.25
N TYR A 120 -0.39 16.83 -5.85
CA TYR A 120 0.12 15.59 -5.24
C TYR A 120 1.32 15.80 -4.30
N ALA A 121 1.79 17.05 -4.13
CA ALA A 121 2.97 17.36 -3.33
C ALA A 121 2.72 17.43 -1.80
N ASP A 122 1.45 17.52 -1.36
CA ASP A 122 1.15 17.90 0.05
C ASP A 122 0.57 16.80 0.93
N ILE A 123 0.37 15.58 0.41
CA ILE A 123 -0.12 14.46 1.24
C ILE A 123 0.92 13.96 2.26
N GLY A 124 2.18 14.40 2.16
CA GLY A 124 3.22 14.18 3.18
C GLY A 124 3.09 15.04 4.44
N SER A 125 2.08 15.93 4.53
CA SER A 125 1.91 16.86 5.66
C SER A 125 0.80 16.50 6.65
N TRP A 126 0.03 15.43 6.42
CA TRP A 126 -0.98 14.96 7.38
C TRP A 126 -0.35 14.06 8.45
N ASN A 127 0.48 14.66 9.29
CA ASN A 127 0.83 14.09 10.59
C ASN A 127 0.99 15.21 11.63
N THR A 128 -0.15 15.70 12.14
CA THR A 128 -0.36 16.15 13.52
C THR A 128 -1.82 15.94 13.89
#